data_AF-A0A9X2Y9F5-F1
#
_entry.id   AF-A0A9X2Y9F5-F1
#
_cell.length_a   1.000
_cell.length_b   1.000
_cell.length_c   1.000
_cell.angle_alpha   90.00
_cell.angle_beta   90.00
_cell.angle_gamma   90.00
#
_symmetry.space_group_name_H-M   'P 1'
#
loop_
_entity.id
_entity.type
_entity.pdbx_description
1 polymer ?
#
loop_
_entity_poly.entity_id
_entity_poly.type
_entity_poly.pdbx_seq_one_letter_code
_entity_poly.pdbx_strand_id
1 'polypeptide(L)'
;MIAAHILAGMGIGDNYVAQVDRILATAVSLFPDRASTPAALSAPAGVAGGGVPEGASGMAAAAEDAAARYRSDDARAAALSDAFQEAVRDAAAIATRAGETARGIARAAGAQAIVALGERPEPHDLTQLVRQMDGRLAAMQEHIRHTRQQLEVSAQQITARGAEMAALRQA
;
A
#
# COMPACT_ATOMS: atom_id res chain seq x y z
N MET A 1 -16.64 -51.53 -9.72
CA MET A 1 -15.29 -50.97 -9.49
C MET A 1 -15.19 -49.52 -9.99
N ILE A 2 -16.18 -48.66 -9.68
CA ILE A 2 -16.24 -47.25 -10.15
C ILE A 2 -16.12 -46.28 -8.95
N ALA A 3 -16.53 -46.71 -7.76
CA ALA A 3 -16.51 -45.91 -6.53
C ALA A 3 -15.09 -45.47 -6.09
N ALA A 4 -14.05 -46.26 -6.37
CA ALA A 4 -12.68 -45.94 -5.93
C ALA A 4 -12.03 -44.79 -6.74
N HIS A 5 -12.37 -44.64 -8.02
CA HIS A 5 -11.88 -43.53 -8.85
C HIS A 5 -12.57 -42.21 -8.50
N ILE A 6 -13.85 -42.25 -8.12
CA ILE A 6 -14.62 -41.06 -7.72
C ILE A 6 -14.13 -40.52 -6.37
N LEU A 7 -13.83 -41.42 -5.42
CA LEU A 7 -13.29 -41.03 -4.10
C LEU A 7 -11.86 -40.46 -4.19
N ALA A 8 -11.04 -40.99 -5.09
CA ALA A 8 -9.69 -40.47 -5.35
C ALA A 8 -9.70 -39.11 -6.07
N GLY A 9 -10.64 -38.88 -7.00
CA GLY A 9 -10.80 -37.59 -7.67
C GLY A 9 -11.23 -36.46 -6.72
N MET A 10 -12.06 -36.78 -5.72
CA MET A 10 -12.55 -35.82 -4.72
C MET A 10 -11.43 -35.34 -3.79
N GLY A 11 -10.59 -36.26 -3.29
CA GLY A 11 -9.46 -35.91 -2.42
C GLY A 11 -8.35 -35.10 -3.10
N ILE A 12 -8.19 -35.22 -4.43
CA ILE A 12 -7.24 -34.41 -5.21
C ILE A 12 -7.78 -32.99 -5.42
N GLY A 13 -9.08 -32.84 -5.70
CA GLY A 13 -9.73 -31.54 -5.86
C GLY A 13 -9.69 -30.70 -4.59
N ASP A 14 -10.05 -31.30 -3.45
CA ASP A 14 -10.04 -30.63 -2.15
C ASP A 14 -8.63 -30.17 -1.73
N ASN A 15 -7.62 -31.01 -1.96
CA ASN A 15 -6.23 -30.68 -1.63
C ASN A 15 -5.68 -29.55 -2.52
N TYR A 16 -6.01 -29.56 -3.82
CA TYR A 16 -5.63 -28.48 -4.73
C TYR A 16 -6.27 -27.15 -4.33
N VAL A 17 -7.57 -27.13 -4.03
CA VAL A 17 -8.27 -25.92 -3.56
C VAL A 17 -7.67 -25.41 -2.26
N ALA A 18 -7.38 -26.29 -1.29
CA ALA A 18 -6.75 -25.90 -0.04
C ALA A 18 -5.35 -25.29 -0.25
N GLN A 19 -4.60 -25.78 -1.24
CA GLN A 19 -3.29 -25.23 -1.59
C GLN A 19 -3.41 -23.86 -2.25
N VAL A 20 -4.34 -23.69 -3.20
CA VAL A 20 -4.62 -22.40 -3.85
C VAL A 20 -5.09 -21.37 -2.80
N ASP A 21 -5.98 -21.77 -1.89
CA ASP A 21 -6.46 -20.92 -0.82
C ASP A 21 -5.31 -20.46 0.10
N ARG A 22 -4.43 -21.39 0.50
CA ARG A 22 -3.22 -21.03 1.28
C ARG A 22 -2.32 -20.03 0.53
N ILE A 23 -2.12 -20.21 -0.78
CA ILE A 23 -1.31 -19.28 -1.59
C ILE A 23 -1.97 -17.89 -1.64
N LEU A 24 -3.29 -17.84 -1.89
CA LEU A 24 -4.04 -16.59 -1.94
C LEU A 24 -4.09 -15.89 -0.58
N ALA A 25 -4.26 -16.63 0.52
CA ALA A 25 -4.20 -16.11 1.88
C ALA A 25 -2.81 -15.52 2.19
N THR A 26 -1.75 -16.21 1.79
CA THR A 26 -0.37 -15.72 1.93
C THR A 26 -0.16 -14.44 1.12
N ALA A 27 -0.64 -14.40 -0.13
CA ALA A 27 -0.59 -13.22 -0.98
C ALA A 27 -1.34 -12.02 -0.38
N VAL A 28 -2.52 -12.25 0.23
CA VAL A 28 -3.29 -11.22 0.93
C VAL A 28 -2.52 -10.65 2.12
N SER A 29 -1.78 -11.49 2.85
CA SER A 29 -1.00 -11.05 4.02
C SER A 29 0.17 -10.12 3.69
N LEU A 30 0.54 -9.98 2.41
CA LEU A 30 1.56 -9.01 1.97
C LEU A 30 1.08 -7.56 2.05
N PHE A 31 -0.24 -7.34 2.15
CA PHE A 31 -0.82 -6.00 2.20
C PHE A 31 -1.15 -5.60 3.63
N PRO A 32 -1.02 -4.31 3.99
CA PRO A 32 -1.35 -3.84 5.33
C PRO A 32 -2.82 -4.10 5.67
N ASP A 33 -3.06 -4.50 6.92
CA ASP A 33 -4.41 -4.63 7.44
C ASP A 33 -4.99 -3.25 7.76
N ARG A 34 -6.31 -3.10 7.58
CA ARG A 34 -7.03 -1.84 7.86
C ARG A 34 -6.88 -1.39 9.31
N ALA A 35 -6.48 -2.28 10.22
CA ALA A 35 -6.20 -1.97 11.63
C ALA A 35 -4.79 -1.39 11.85
N SER A 36 -3.89 -1.52 10.88
CA SER A 36 -2.53 -0.99 10.91
C SER A 36 -2.50 0.39 10.28
N THR A 37 -3.26 1.34 10.84
CA THR A 37 -3.13 2.75 10.46
C THR A 37 -1.72 3.19 10.83
N PRO A 38 -0.87 3.65 9.87
CA PRO A 38 0.41 4.24 10.24
C PRO A 38 0.11 5.44 11.12
N ALA A 39 0.68 5.46 12.33
CA ALA A 39 0.55 6.58 13.24
C ALA A 39 0.94 7.86 12.49
N ALA A 40 0.03 8.84 12.45
CA ALA A 40 0.30 10.11 11.81
C ALA A 40 1.59 10.69 12.41
N LEU A 41 2.58 10.94 11.55
CA LEU A 41 3.80 11.64 11.95
C LEU A 41 3.38 13.04 12.43
N SER A 42 3.43 13.27 13.74
CA SER A 42 3.15 14.57 14.34
C SER A 42 4.04 15.63 13.68
N ALA A 43 3.40 16.65 13.10
CA ALA A 43 4.11 17.81 12.59
C ALA A 43 4.91 18.47 13.74
N PRO A 44 6.19 18.81 13.54
CA PRO A 44 6.94 19.56 14.54
C PRO A 44 6.27 20.92 14.76
N ALA A 45 6.05 21.28 16.02
CA ALA A 45 5.46 22.56 16.38
C ALA A 45 6.32 23.71 15.84
N GLY A 46 5.73 24.57 15.01
CA GLY A 46 6.39 25.75 14.47
C GLY A 46 6.90 26.66 15.59
N VAL A 47 8.14 27.13 15.45
CA VAL A 47 8.75 28.06 16.42
C VAL A 47 8.07 29.42 16.26
N ALA A 48 7.39 29.90 17.30
CA ALA A 48 6.76 31.20 17.30
C ALA A 48 7.81 32.32 17.10
N GLY A 49 7.73 33.01 15.97
CA GLY A 49 8.65 34.10 15.62
C GLY A 49 8.55 35.26 16.60
N GLY A 50 9.66 35.60 17.26
CA GLY A 50 9.78 36.76 18.14
C GLY A 50 9.70 38.08 17.35
N GLY A 51 8.98 39.05 17.89
CA GLY A 51 8.76 40.36 17.26
C GLY A 51 10.05 41.11 16.97
N VAL A 52 10.14 41.68 15.77
CA VAL A 52 11.28 42.51 15.32
C VAL A 52 11.25 43.84 16.08
N PRO A 53 12.37 44.30 16.68
CA PRO A 53 12.42 45.62 17.30
C PRO A 53 12.38 46.72 16.23
N GLU A 54 11.41 47.63 16.32
CA GLU A 54 11.31 48.83 15.48
C GLU A 54 12.43 49.82 15.83
N GLY A 55 13.34 50.10 14.90
CA GLY A 55 14.35 51.15 15.07
C GLY A 55 15.14 51.46 13.81
N ALA A 56 14.96 52.65 13.24
CA ALA A 56 15.49 53.12 11.95
C ALA A 56 17.03 53.23 11.86
N SER A 57 17.71 52.10 11.94
CA SER A 57 19.16 51.94 11.75
C SER A 57 19.42 50.83 10.71
N GLY A 58 20.62 50.76 10.13
CA GLY A 58 20.98 49.66 9.20
C GLY A 58 20.75 48.25 9.78
N MET A 59 20.62 48.12 11.10
CA MET A 59 20.19 46.89 11.77
C MET A 59 18.71 46.57 11.59
N ALA A 60 17.80 47.54 11.50
CA ALA A 60 16.39 47.26 11.22
C ALA A 60 16.19 46.75 9.79
N ALA A 61 16.86 47.34 8.80
CA ALA A 61 16.82 46.82 7.44
C ALA A 61 17.40 45.38 7.36
N ALA A 62 18.48 45.11 8.09
CA ALA A 62 19.05 43.76 8.20
C ALA A 62 18.13 42.79 8.96
N ALA A 63 17.41 43.26 9.98
CA ALA A 63 16.45 42.46 10.74
C ALA A 63 15.17 42.17 9.93
N GLU A 64 14.70 43.11 9.13
CA GLU A 64 13.57 42.93 8.21
C GLU A 64 13.92 41.93 7.08
N ASP A 65 15.11 42.04 6.50
CA ASP A 65 15.63 41.11 5.49
C ASP A 65 15.83 39.71 6.08
N ALA A 66 16.38 39.60 7.30
CA ALA A 66 16.46 38.34 8.02
C ALA A 66 15.07 37.75 8.32
N ALA A 67 14.12 38.57 8.78
CA ALA A 67 12.75 38.11 9.05
C ALA A 67 12.01 37.68 7.77
N ALA A 68 12.26 38.34 6.63
CA ALA A 68 11.73 37.93 5.33
C ALA A 68 12.31 36.58 4.88
N ARG A 69 13.62 36.36 5.06
CA ARG A 69 14.28 35.06 4.80
C ARG A 69 13.72 33.97 5.70
N TYR A 70 13.63 34.21 7.01
CA TYR A 70 13.03 33.25 7.94
C TYR A 70 11.60 32.85 7.55
N ARG A 71 10.75 33.80 7.19
CA ARG A 71 9.38 33.49 6.73
C ARG A 71 9.36 32.70 5.42
N SER A 72 10.26 33.03 4.48
CA SER A 72 10.40 32.29 3.22
C SER A 72 10.85 30.85 3.46
N ASP A 73 11.83 30.64 4.35
CA ASP A 73 12.36 29.32 4.68
C ASP A 73 11.36 28.48 5.46
N ASP A 74 10.60 29.09 6.38
CA ASP A 74 9.50 28.44 7.11
C ASP A 74 8.38 28.01 6.16
N ALA A 75 7.95 28.88 5.25
CA ALA A 75 6.96 28.54 4.22
C ALA A 75 7.46 27.40 3.30
N ARG A 76 8.75 27.39 2.95
CA ARG A 76 9.36 26.31 2.17
C ARG A 76 9.43 25.00 2.94
N ALA A 77 9.76 25.04 4.22
CA ALA A 77 9.80 23.87 5.10
C ALA A 77 8.39 23.27 5.27
N ALA A 78 7.37 24.11 5.47
CA ALA A 78 5.97 23.70 5.56
C ALA A 78 5.51 23.01 4.26
N ALA A 79 5.77 23.62 3.10
CA ALA A 79 5.41 23.05 1.80
C ALA A 79 6.08 21.69 1.54
N LEU A 80 7.35 21.52 1.93
CA LEU A 80 8.05 20.23 1.82
C LEU A 80 7.49 19.17 2.77
N SER A 81 7.15 19.55 4.00
CA SER A 81 6.51 18.67 4.97
C SER A 81 5.15 18.19 4.47
N ASP A 82 4.32 19.09 3.93
CA ASP A 82 3.02 18.75 3.36
C ASP A 82 3.17 17.80 2.17
N ALA A 83 4.10 18.09 1.25
CA ALA A 83 4.38 17.22 0.10
C ALA A 83 4.89 15.83 0.52
N PHE A 84 5.70 15.74 1.58
CA PHE A 84 6.15 14.46 2.13
C PHE A 84 4.99 13.67 2.73
N GLN A 85 4.15 14.32 3.54
CA GLN A 85 2.99 13.66 4.14
C GLN A 85 1.99 13.19 3.09
N GLU A 86 1.78 13.96 2.03
CA GLU A 86 0.93 13.59 0.91
C GLU A 86 1.46 12.32 0.22
N ALA A 87 2.75 12.28 -0.11
CA ALA A 87 3.37 11.10 -0.73
C ALA A 87 3.25 9.83 0.15
N VAL A 88 3.35 9.97 1.48
CA VAL A 88 3.12 8.87 2.41
C VAL A 88 1.66 8.43 2.42
N ARG A 89 0.71 9.36 2.44
CA ARG A 89 -0.73 9.06 2.39
C ARG A 89 -1.11 8.36 1.09
N ASP A 90 -0.58 8.80 -0.04
CA ASP A 90 -0.78 8.17 -1.34
C ASP A 90 -0.25 6.73 -1.37
N ALA A 91 0.96 6.51 -0.86
CA ALA A 91 1.53 5.16 -0.75
C ALA A 91 0.65 4.24 0.12
N ALA A 92 0.15 4.74 1.25
CA ALA A 92 -0.75 4.00 2.13
C ALA A 92 -2.10 3.69 1.45
N ALA A 93 -2.64 4.63 0.67
CA ALA A 93 -3.87 4.45 -0.10
C ALA A 93 -3.69 3.37 -1.19
N ILE A 94 -2.55 3.38 -1.90
CA ILE A 94 -2.18 2.35 -2.89
C ILE A 94 -2.15 0.98 -2.21
N ALA A 95 -1.44 0.85 -1.09
CA ALA A 95 -1.32 -0.42 -0.37
C ALA A 95 -2.67 -0.94 0.16
N THR A 96 -3.52 -0.04 0.67
CA THR A 96 -4.86 -0.39 1.16
C THR A 96 -5.75 -0.88 0.02
N ARG A 97 -5.82 -0.15 -1.09
CA ARG A 97 -6.61 -0.53 -2.26
C ARG A 97 -6.12 -1.85 -2.86
N ALA A 98 -4.81 -2.07 -2.87
CA ALA A 98 -4.23 -3.32 -3.32
C ALA A 98 -4.64 -4.50 -2.43
N GLY A 99 -4.63 -4.33 -1.11
CA GLY A 99 -5.11 -5.34 -0.17
C GLY A 99 -6.60 -5.65 -0.32
N GLU A 100 -7.44 -4.65 -0.60
CA GLU A 100 -8.87 -4.87 -0.88
C GLU A 100 -9.09 -5.69 -2.15
N THR A 101 -8.35 -5.38 -3.21
CA THR A 101 -8.40 -6.10 -4.48
C THR A 101 -7.95 -7.56 -4.29
N ALA A 102 -6.85 -7.78 -3.58
CA ALA A 102 -6.35 -9.11 -3.27
C ALA A 102 -7.36 -9.95 -2.47
N ARG A 103 -7.98 -9.36 -1.42
CA ARG A 103 -9.06 -10.02 -0.66
C ARG A 103 -10.27 -10.32 -1.56
N GLY A 104 -10.59 -9.46 -2.52
CA GLY A 104 -11.62 -9.69 -3.53
C GLY A 104 -11.34 -10.92 -4.40
N ILE A 105 -10.11 -11.05 -4.91
CA ILE A 105 -9.66 -12.20 -5.70
C ILE A 105 -9.76 -13.50 -4.89
N ALA A 106 -9.27 -13.49 -3.65
CA ALA A 106 -9.33 -14.65 -2.75
C ALA A 106 -10.77 -15.09 -2.45
N ARG A 107 -11.67 -14.15 -2.14
CA ARG A 107 -13.10 -14.46 -1.92
C ARG A 107 -13.78 -15.03 -3.16
N ALA A 108 -13.48 -14.48 -4.34
CA ALA A 108 -14.02 -15.00 -5.59
C ALA A 108 -13.53 -16.43 -5.87
N ALA A 109 -12.27 -16.73 -5.56
CA ALA A 109 -11.72 -18.07 -5.67
C ALA A 109 -12.43 -19.06 -4.72
N GLY A 110 -12.58 -18.70 -3.44
CA GLY A 110 -13.29 -19.53 -2.46
C GLY A 110 -14.76 -19.79 -2.85
N ALA A 111 -15.47 -18.76 -3.32
CA ALA A 111 -16.86 -18.93 -3.78
C ALA A 111 -16.98 -19.88 -4.97
N GLN A 112 -16.05 -19.80 -5.93
CA GLN A 112 -16.01 -20.70 -7.09
C GLN A 112 -15.69 -22.15 -6.70
N ALA A 113 -14.78 -22.34 -5.75
CA ALA A 113 -14.45 -23.66 -5.23
C ALA A 113 -15.65 -24.32 -4.52
N ILE A 114 -16.40 -23.57 -3.71
CA ILE A 114 -17.62 -24.08 -3.05
C ILE A 114 -18.64 -24.57 -4.08
N VAL A 115 -18.86 -23.79 -5.15
CA VAL A 115 -19.83 -24.16 -6.20
C VAL A 115 -19.39 -25.39 -6.97
N ALA A 116 -18.11 -25.48 -7.33
CA ALA A 116 -17.61 -26.57 -8.17
C ALA A 116 -17.39 -27.89 -7.41
N LEU A 117 -17.14 -27.84 -6.09
CA LEU A 117 -16.92 -29.05 -5.30
C LEU A 117 -18.23 -29.76 -4.94
N GLY A 118 -19.33 -29.03 -4.68
CA GLY A 118 -20.69 -29.59 -4.54
C GLY A 118 -20.81 -30.84 -3.66
N GLU A 119 -21.89 -31.62 -3.80
CA GLU A 119 -22.03 -32.94 -3.15
C GLU A 119 -21.53 -34.09 -4.03
N ARG A 120 -21.53 -33.90 -5.36
CA ARG A 120 -21.03 -34.84 -6.36
C ARG A 120 -20.41 -34.06 -7.52
N PRO A 121 -19.12 -33.70 -7.43
CA PRO A 121 -18.46 -32.94 -8.48
C PRO A 121 -18.28 -33.80 -9.73
N GLU A 122 -18.68 -33.29 -10.89
CA GLU A 122 -18.39 -33.97 -12.16
C GLU A 122 -16.95 -33.64 -12.63
N PRO A 123 -16.29 -34.53 -13.39
CA PRO A 123 -14.94 -34.29 -13.89
C PRO A 123 -14.80 -33.00 -14.72
N HIS A 124 -15.88 -32.60 -15.41
CA HIS A 124 -15.93 -31.35 -16.14
C HIS A 124 -15.87 -30.14 -15.20
N ASP A 125 -16.60 -30.17 -14.09
CA ASP A 125 -16.62 -29.11 -13.08
C ASP A 125 -15.25 -28.95 -12.40
N LEU A 126 -14.58 -30.07 -12.12
CA LEU A 126 -13.21 -30.06 -11.58
C LEU A 126 -12.21 -29.45 -12.56
N THR A 127 -12.33 -29.73 -13.86
CA THR A 127 -11.46 -29.13 -14.89
C THR A 127 -11.71 -27.64 -15.04
N GLN A 128 -12.98 -27.21 -15.00
CA GLN A 128 -13.33 -25.80 -15.01
C GLN A 128 -12.81 -25.08 -13.76
N LEU A 129 -12.92 -25.72 -12.59
CA LEU A 129 -12.42 -25.20 -11.32
C LEU A 129 -10.92 -24.93 -11.39
N VAL A 130 -10.11 -25.90 -11.84
CA VAL A 130 -8.65 -25.74 -11.98
C VAL A 130 -8.33 -24.56 -12.90
N ARG A 131 -8.96 -24.48 -14.07
CA ARG A 131 -8.74 -23.35 -15.00
C ARG A 131 -9.11 -22.00 -14.38
N GLN A 132 -10.17 -21.94 -13.59
CA GLN A 132 -10.59 -20.72 -12.90
C GLN A 132 -9.61 -20.35 -11.78
N MET A 133 -9.20 -21.32 -10.95
CA MET A 133 -8.20 -21.11 -9.88
C MET A 133 -6.85 -20.65 -10.43
N ASP A 134 -6.38 -21.26 -11.51
CA ASP A 134 -5.16 -20.83 -12.20
C ASP A 134 -5.29 -19.39 -12.72
N GLY A 135 -6.46 -19.04 -13.27
CA GLY A 135 -6.76 -17.66 -13.66
C GLY A 135 -6.73 -16.67 -12.48
N ARG A 136 -7.21 -17.07 -11.29
CA ARG A 136 -7.15 -16.25 -10.07
C ARG A 136 -5.72 -16.09 -9.56
N LEU A 137 -4.91 -17.15 -9.62
CA LEU A 137 -3.50 -17.10 -9.26
C LEU A 137 -2.72 -16.17 -10.20
N ALA A 138 -2.95 -16.27 -11.51
CA ALA A 138 -2.34 -15.38 -12.49
C ALA A 138 -2.74 -13.91 -12.25
N ALA A 139 -4.03 -13.65 -11.97
CA ALA A 139 -4.50 -12.32 -11.64
C ALA A 139 -3.87 -11.78 -10.34
N MET A 140 -3.71 -12.62 -9.31
CA MET A 140 -3.04 -12.24 -8.06
C MET A 140 -1.55 -11.92 -8.29
N GLN A 141 -0.85 -12.73 -9.07
CA GLN A 141 0.56 -12.50 -9.40
C GLN A 141 0.77 -11.18 -10.14
N GLU A 142 -0.08 -10.91 -11.13
CA GLU A 142 -0.03 -9.65 -11.87
C GLU A 142 -0.35 -8.46 -10.98
N HIS A 143 -1.34 -8.59 -10.10
CA HIS A 143 -1.71 -7.55 -9.13
C HIS A 143 -0.57 -7.23 -8.14
N ILE A 144 0.12 -8.26 -7.63
CA ILE A 144 1.31 -8.09 -6.78
C ILE A 144 2.42 -7.37 -7.57
N ARG A 145 2.68 -7.80 -8.81
CA ARG A 145 3.72 -7.19 -9.67
C ARG A 145 3.46 -5.71 -9.90
N HIS A 146 2.24 -5.36 -10.29
CA HIS A 146 1.83 -3.97 -10.53
C HIS A 146 1.89 -3.13 -9.24
N THR A 147 1.38 -3.66 -8.13
CA THR A 147 1.42 -2.93 -6.85
C THR A 147 2.85 -2.69 -6.39
N ARG A 148 3.75 -3.67 -6.57
CA ARG A 148 5.17 -3.51 -6.24
C ARG A 148 5.79 -2.35 -7.01
N GLN A 149 5.54 -2.28 -8.32
CA GLN A 149 6.04 -1.18 -9.16
C GLN A 149 5.53 0.19 -8.68
N GLN A 150 4.24 0.28 -8.31
CA GLN A 150 3.67 1.52 -7.78
C GLN A 150 4.31 1.92 -6.44
N LEU A 151 4.50 0.96 -5.53
CA LEU A 151 5.12 1.20 -4.23
C LEU A 151 6.61 1.56 -4.36
N GLU A 152 7.34 0.98 -5.31
CA GLU A 152 8.72 1.34 -5.63
C GLU A 152 8.82 2.82 -6.05
N VAL A 153 7.89 3.28 -6.91
CA VAL A 153 7.82 4.70 -7.32
C VAL A 153 7.50 5.59 -6.12
N SER A 154 6.52 5.24 -5.28
CA SER A 154 6.20 6.00 -4.08
C SER A 154 7.37 6.05 -3.08
N ALA A 155 8.09 4.94 -2.89
CA ALA A 155 9.25 4.88 -2.00
C ALA A 155 10.39 5.80 -2.48
N GLN A 156 10.63 5.86 -3.79
CA GLN A 156 11.58 6.80 -4.39
C GLN A 156 11.19 8.25 -4.14
N GLN A 157 9.90 8.58 -4.31
CA GLN A 157 9.40 9.93 -4.03
C GLN A 157 9.56 10.31 -2.56
N ILE A 158 9.18 9.43 -1.63
CA ILE A 158 9.34 9.66 -0.18
C ILE A 158 10.81 9.88 0.18
N THR A 159 11.72 9.08 -0.39
CA THR A 159 13.16 9.20 -0.14
C THR A 159 13.72 10.51 -0.69
N ALA A 160 13.34 10.91 -1.92
CA ALA A 160 13.74 12.17 -2.51
C ALA A 160 13.26 13.37 -1.68
N ARG A 161 11.98 13.39 -1.27
CA ARG A 161 11.41 14.43 -0.40
C ARG A 161 12.07 14.45 0.98
N GLY A 162 12.37 13.28 1.55
CA GLY A 162 13.11 13.17 2.80
C GLY A 162 14.51 13.78 2.73
N ALA A 163 15.24 13.55 1.63
CA ALA A 163 16.54 14.15 1.38
C ALA A 163 16.47 15.67 1.22
N GLU A 164 15.46 16.19 0.49
CA GLU A 164 15.20 17.62 0.36
C GLU A 164 14.98 18.30 1.73
N MET A 165 14.18 17.68 2.61
CA MET A 165 13.97 18.19 3.97
C MET A 165 15.22 18.11 4.86
N ALA A 166 16.07 17.08 4.68
CA ALA A 166 17.31 16.95 5.43
C ALA A 166 18.34 18.01 5.02
N ALA A 167 18.43 18.31 3.72
CA ALA A 167 19.29 19.36 3.20
C ALA A 167 18.87 20.75 3.72
N LEU A 168 17.56 21.03 3.81
CA LEU A 168 17.06 22.31 4.32
C LEU A 168 17.33 22.50 5.82
N ARG A 169 17.47 21.42 6.60
CA ARG A 169 17.87 21.49 8.03
C ARG A 169 19.36 21.74 8.26
N GLN A 170 20.19 21.57 7.22
CA GLN A 170 21.65 21.74 7.29
C GLN A 170 22.12 23.05 6.65
N ALA A 171 21.23 23.75 5.93
CA ALA A 171 21.46 25.06 5.32
C ALA A 171 21.19 26.19 6.34
#